data_AF-A0A6B0WQW1-F1
#
_entry.id   AF-A0A6B0WQW1-F1
#
_cell.length_a   1.000
_cell.length_b   1.000
_cell.length_c   1.000
_cell.angle_alpha   90.00
_cell.angle_beta   90.00
_cell.angle_gamma   90.00
#
_symmetry.space_group_name_H-M   'P 1'
#
loop_
_entity.id
_entity.type
_entity.pdbx_description
1 polymer ?
#
loop_
_entity_poly.entity_id
_entity_poly.type
_entity_poly.pdbx_seq_one_letter_code
_entity_poly.pdbx_strand_id
1 'polypeptide(L)'
;YTAVASIMGGGLAGTGLPSSHEMKEKWPSSGAGGCVLAIRVDQAVSEEVFRAESDHMVRTVRETYEPMPGQDRALLPGAIEEERMALHRAEGIRYGEMEQENAREVSARLGVPLPWD
;
A
#
# COMPACT_ATOMS: atom_id res chain seq x y z
N TYR A 1 1.27 -12.68 12.08
CA TYR A 1 1.27 -11.35 11.44
C TYR A 1 -0.01 -10.54 11.70
N THR A 2 -1.13 -11.17 12.11
CA THR A 2 -2.45 -10.50 12.24
C THR A 2 -2.68 -9.73 13.54
N ALA A 3 -2.15 -10.19 14.68
CA ALA A 3 -2.48 -9.60 15.98
C ALA A 3 -2.02 -8.13 16.15
N VAL A 4 -0.78 -7.80 15.75
CA VAL A 4 -0.24 -6.43 15.87
C VAL A 4 -1.00 -5.47 14.95
N ALA A 5 -1.24 -5.87 13.69
CA ALA A 5 -2.01 -5.06 12.74
C ALA A 5 -3.45 -4.84 13.21
N SER A 6 -4.12 -5.85 13.78
CA SER A 6 -5.47 -5.71 14.32
C SER A 6 -5.53 -4.81 15.56
N ILE A 7 -4.55 -4.89 16.45
CA ILE A 7 -4.50 -4.04 17.65
C ILE A 7 -4.18 -2.60 17.27
N MET A 8 -3.18 -2.37 16.42
CA MET A 8 -2.82 -1.03 15.99
C MET A 8 -3.90 -0.40 15.10
N GLY A 9 -4.37 -1.12 14.09
CA GLY A 9 -5.35 -0.62 13.13
C GLY A 9 -6.77 -0.56 13.68
N GLY A 10 -7.25 -1.62 14.32
CA GLY A 10 -8.62 -1.70 14.83
C GLY A 10 -8.75 -1.29 16.31
N GLY A 11 -7.88 -1.83 17.16
CA GLY A 11 -7.90 -1.61 18.61
C GLY A 11 -7.73 -0.13 18.97
N LEU A 12 -6.65 0.51 18.50
CA LEU A 12 -6.40 1.94 18.77
C LEU A 12 -7.41 2.85 18.06
N ALA A 13 -7.94 2.43 16.91
CA ALA A 13 -9.00 3.17 16.21
C ALA A 13 -10.39 2.98 16.85
N GLY A 14 -10.51 2.17 17.90
CA GLY A 14 -11.76 1.97 18.64
C GLY A 14 -12.79 1.09 17.93
N THR A 15 -12.42 0.34 16.88
CA THR A 15 -13.37 -0.46 16.06
C THR A 15 -13.95 -1.67 16.80
N GLY A 16 -13.41 -2.00 17.98
CA GLY A 16 -13.89 -3.03 18.89
C GLY A 16 -14.67 -2.51 20.10
N LEU A 17 -14.86 -1.20 20.24
CA LEU A 17 -15.58 -0.62 21.39
C LEU A 17 -17.10 -0.84 21.26
N PRO A 18 -17.86 -0.95 22.37
CA PRO A 18 -19.31 -1.03 22.33
C PRO A 18 -19.96 0.14 21.58
N SER A 19 -19.37 1.33 21.65
CA SER A 19 -19.81 2.53 20.91
C SER A 19 -19.69 2.39 19.38
N SER A 20 -18.92 1.42 18.88
CA SER A 20 -18.80 1.13 17.45
C SER A 20 -19.97 0.31 16.91
N HIS A 21 -20.82 -0.28 17.76
CA HIS A 21 -21.95 -1.10 17.30
C HIS A 21 -22.98 -0.27 16.53
N GLU A 22 -23.38 0.88 17.07
CA GLU A 22 -24.34 1.77 16.41
C GLU A 22 -23.81 2.22 15.03
N MET A 23 -22.51 2.46 14.93
CA MET A 23 -21.85 2.80 13.67
C MET A 23 -21.91 1.64 12.67
N LYS A 24 -21.69 0.39 13.12
CA LYS A 24 -21.76 -0.81 12.26
C LYS A 24 -23.17 -1.16 11.82
N GLU A 25 -24.18 -0.92 12.66
CA GLU A 25 -25.60 -1.07 12.29
C GLU A 25 -25.98 -0.08 11.19
N LYS A 26 -25.53 1.18 11.31
CA LYS A 26 -25.77 2.21 10.32
C LYS A 26 -24.93 2.03 9.04
N TRP A 27 -23.70 1.57 9.19
CA TRP A 27 -22.70 1.42 8.13
C TRP A 27 -21.97 0.07 8.25
N PRO A 28 -22.51 -1.01 7.67
CA PRO A 28 -21.95 -2.36 7.82
C PRO A 28 -20.47 -2.48 7.42
N SER A 29 -19.99 -1.62 6.52
CA SER A 29 -18.60 -1.60 6.05
C SER A 29 -17.64 -0.73 6.88
N SER A 30 -18.08 -0.09 7.98
CA SER A 30 -17.25 0.82 8.79
C SER A 30 -16.29 0.10 9.75
N GLY A 31 -16.07 -1.20 9.58
CA GLY A 31 -15.27 -2.02 10.50
C GLY A 31 -13.75 -1.89 10.32
N ALA A 32 -13.29 -1.26 9.24
CA ALA A 32 -11.88 -1.07 8.96
C ALA A 32 -11.30 0.05 9.85
N GLY A 33 -10.09 -0.19 10.37
CA GLY A 33 -9.31 0.80 11.10
C GLY A 33 -7.86 0.77 10.64
N GLY A 34 -7.18 1.91 10.72
CA GLY A 34 -5.80 2.07 10.31
C GLY A 34 -4.99 2.82 11.35
N CYS A 35 -3.69 2.56 11.38
CA CYS A 35 -2.74 3.27 12.22
C CYS A 35 -1.69 3.93 11.32
N VAL A 36 -1.40 5.20 11.59
CA VAL A 36 -0.31 5.94 10.94
C VAL A 36 0.70 6.31 12.01
N LEU A 37 1.94 5.85 11.82
CA LEU A 37 3.08 6.19 12.68
C LEU A 37 4.12 6.94 11.84
N ALA A 38 4.46 8.14 12.26
CA ALA A 38 5.55 8.92 11.68
C ALA A 38 6.66 9.07 12.72
N ILE A 39 7.88 8.67 12.34
CA ILE A 39 9.06 8.77 13.19
C ILE A 39 9.95 9.87 12.62
N ARG A 40 10.35 10.80 13.49
CA ARG A 40 11.33 11.83 13.15
C ARG A 40 12.75 11.26 13.27
N VAL A 41 13.34 10.91 12.13
CA VAL A 41 14.65 10.24 12.06
C VAL A 41 15.76 11.09 12.69
N ASP A 42 15.76 12.40 12.41
CA ASP A 42 16.72 13.39 12.91
C ASP A 42 16.82 13.46 14.44
N GLN A 43 15.78 13.02 15.15
CA GLN A 43 15.74 12.99 16.62
C GLN A 43 16.45 11.77 17.22
N ALA A 44 16.72 10.75 16.41
CA ALA A 44 17.40 9.52 16.84
C ALA A 44 18.80 9.41 16.24
N VAL A 45 18.97 9.72 14.96
CA VAL A 45 20.21 9.60 14.20
C VAL A 45 20.32 10.69 13.13
N SER A 46 21.51 10.91 12.59
CA SER A 46 21.66 11.77 11.40
C SER A 46 20.86 11.20 10.23
N GLU A 47 20.06 12.05 9.57
CA GLU A 47 19.28 11.64 8.39
C GLU A 47 20.18 11.14 7.25
N GLU A 48 21.34 11.77 7.05
CA GLU A 48 22.31 11.37 6.03
C GLU A 48 22.83 9.96 6.30
N VAL A 49 23.20 9.68 7.55
CA VAL A 49 23.65 8.35 7.97
C VAL A 49 22.54 7.32 7.78
N PHE A 50 21.32 7.63 8.22
CA PHE A 50 20.18 6.73 8.07
C PHE A 50 19.87 6.39 6.60
N ARG A 51 19.94 7.38 5.71
CA ARG A 51 19.77 7.17 4.26
C ARG A 51 20.89 6.31 3.69
N ALA A 52 22.16 6.63 4.01
CA ALA A 52 23.31 5.86 3.54
C ALA A 52 23.24 4.39 3.97
N GLU A 53 22.83 4.12 5.21
CA GLU A 53 22.65 2.75 5.72
C GLU A 53 21.47 2.03 5.02
N SER A 54 20.37 2.74 4.78
CA SER A 54 19.23 2.19 4.04
C SER A 54 19.60 1.82 2.60
N ASP A 55 20.33 2.70 1.91
CA ASP A 55 20.84 2.46 0.55
C ASP A 55 21.85 1.30 0.53
N HIS A 56 22.74 1.24 1.52
CA HIS A 56 23.68 0.14 1.68
C HIS A 56 22.95 -1.19 1.85
N MET A 57 21.90 -1.24 2.69
CA MET A 57 21.09 -2.44 2.91
C MET A 57 20.40 -2.89 1.61
N VAL A 58 19.73 -1.97 0.90
CA VAL A 58 19.06 -2.26 -0.37
C VAL A 58 20.04 -2.82 -1.40
N ARG A 59 21.21 -2.17 -1.53
CA ARG A 59 22.26 -2.59 -2.46
C ARG A 59 22.83 -3.96 -2.08
N THR A 60 23.10 -4.19 -0.80
CA THR A 60 23.61 -5.47 -0.31
C THR A 60 22.67 -6.61 -0.63
N VAL A 61 21.38 -6.48 -0.33
CA VAL A 61 20.38 -7.51 -0.67
C VAL A 61 20.38 -7.81 -2.17
N ARG A 62 20.41 -6.76 -3.00
CA ARG A 62 20.42 -6.91 -4.45
C ARG A 62 21.68 -7.61 -4.98
N GLU A 63 22.84 -7.33 -4.40
CA GLU A 63 24.14 -7.76 -4.92
C GLU A 63 24.61 -9.10 -4.35
N THR A 64 24.22 -9.46 -3.13
CA THR A 64 24.82 -10.59 -2.41
C THR A 64 23.86 -11.71 -2.04
N TYR A 65 22.54 -11.50 -2.12
CA TYR A 65 21.57 -12.52 -1.76
C TYR A 65 21.20 -13.36 -2.98
N GLU A 66 21.19 -14.68 -2.80
CA GLU A 66 20.69 -15.61 -3.82
C GLU A 66 19.17 -15.40 -4.00
N PRO A 67 18.68 -15.16 -5.22
CA PRO A 67 17.25 -15.10 -5.49
C PRO A 67 16.52 -16.39 -5.09
N MET A 68 15.26 -16.27 -4.71
CA MET A 68 14.43 -17.45 -4.46
C MET A 68 14.26 -18.27 -5.76
N PRO A 69 14.13 -19.61 -5.69
CA PRO A 69 13.92 -20.44 -6.87
C PRO A 69 12.75 -19.92 -7.74
N GLY A 70 13.03 -19.74 -9.03
CA GLY A 70 12.07 -19.17 -9.99
C GLY A 70 11.99 -17.64 -10.00
N GLN A 71 12.90 -16.94 -9.32
CA GLN A 71 13.07 -15.49 -9.39
C GLN A 71 14.45 -15.14 -9.91
N ASP A 72 14.55 -14.08 -10.71
CA ASP A 72 15.83 -13.64 -11.28
C ASP A 72 16.61 -12.68 -10.36
N ARG A 73 15.93 -12.09 -9.36
CA ARG A 73 16.48 -11.01 -8.52
C ARG A 73 16.05 -11.15 -7.07
N ALA A 74 16.96 -10.86 -6.14
CA ALA A 74 16.65 -10.62 -4.74
C ALA A 74 16.39 -9.11 -4.54
N LEU A 75 15.15 -8.74 -4.20
CA LEU A 75 14.73 -7.35 -4.07
C LEU A 75 14.04 -7.12 -2.73
N LEU A 76 14.23 -5.92 -2.17
CA LEU A 76 13.44 -5.46 -1.02
C LEU A 76 12.06 -4.94 -1.47
N PRO A 77 11.05 -4.98 -0.59
CA PRO A 77 9.75 -4.38 -0.85
C PRO A 77 9.87 -2.93 -1.31
N GLY A 78 9.09 -2.54 -2.33
CA GLY A 78 9.13 -1.21 -2.93
C GLY A 78 9.84 -1.16 -4.29
N ALA A 79 10.80 -2.05 -4.56
CA ALA A 79 11.56 -2.02 -5.81
C ALA A 79 10.71 -2.34 -7.05
N ILE A 80 9.84 -3.36 -6.96
CA ILE A 80 8.96 -3.74 -8.07
C ILE A 80 7.85 -2.70 -8.24
N GLU A 81 7.36 -2.13 -7.15
CA GLU A 81 6.35 -1.07 -7.14
C GLU A 81 6.88 0.20 -7.82
N GLU A 82 8.14 0.57 -7.58
CA GLU A 82 8.79 1.69 -8.26
C GLU A 82 8.92 1.45 -9.78
N GLU A 83 9.39 0.26 -10.19
CA GLU A 83 9.47 -0.13 -11.61
C GLU A 83 8.08 -0.07 -12.28
N ARG A 84 7.05 -0.63 -11.63
CA ARG A 84 5.67 -0.59 -12.14
C ARG A 84 5.10 0.82 -12.19
N MET A 85 5.40 1.66 -11.20
CA MET A 85 4.94 3.05 -11.18
C MET A 85 5.57 3.85 -12.32
N ALA A 86 6.87 3.66 -12.59
CA ALA A 86 7.54 4.27 -13.72
C ALA A 86 6.92 3.81 -15.05
N LEU A 87 6.68 2.51 -15.21
CA LEU A 87 6.00 1.94 -16.37
C LEU A 87 4.61 2.54 -16.57
N HIS A 88 3.78 2.56 -15.51
CA HIS A 88 2.42 3.11 -15.60
C HIS A 88 2.40 4.62 -15.89
N ARG A 89 3.41 5.36 -15.43
CA ARG A 89 3.54 6.79 -15.78
C ARG A 89 3.89 6.98 -17.25
N ALA A 90 4.69 6.08 -17.83
CA ALA A 90 5.11 6.17 -19.22
C ALA A 90 4.06 5.62 -20.21
N GLU A 91 3.42 4.49 -19.87
CA GLU A 91 2.58 3.71 -20.78
C GLU A 91 1.09 3.75 -20.41
N GLY A 92 0.74 4.34 -19.27
CA GLY A 92 -0.59 4.26 -18.69
C GLY A 92 -0.79 3.02 -17.82
N ILE A 93 -1.87 3.04 -17.02
CA ILE A 93 -2.23 1.91 -16.17
C ILE A 93 -2.93 0.87 -17.03
N ARG A 94 -2.43 -0.37 -16.99
CA ARG A 94 -3.12 -1.50 -17.60
C ARG A 94 -4.41 -1.77 -16.84
N TYR A 95 -5.53 -1.60 -17.54
CA TYR A 95 -6.87 -1.79 -16.99
C TYR A 95 -7.52 -2.97 -17.70
N GLY A 96 -7.81 -4.04 -16.95
CA GLY A 96 -8.35 -5.28 -17.51
C GLY A 96 -9.77 -5.10 -18.04
N GLU A 97 -10.24 -6.08 -18.83
CA GLU A 97 -11.57 -6.04 -19.44
C GLU A 97 -12.68 -5.91 -18.39
N MET A 98 -12.62 -6.73 -17.33
CA MET A 98 -13.55 -6.68 -16.21
C MET A 98 -13.55 -5.33 -15.51
N GLU A 99 -12.37 -4.74 -15.26
CA GLU A 99 -12.27 -3.43 -14.64
C GLU A 99 -12.83 -2.32 -15.55
N GLN A 100 -12.60 -2.40 -16.86
CA GLN A 100 -13.15 -1.47 -17.84
C GLN A 100 -14.68 -1.56 -17.93
N GLU A 101 -15.25 -2.77 -17.91
CA GLU A 101 -16.70 -2.98 -17.88
C GLU A 101 -17.32 -2.34 -16.64
N ASN A 102 -16.76 -2.63 -15.46
CA ASN A 102 -17.20 -2.03 -14.21
C ASN A 102 -17.12 -0.48 -14.24
N ALA A 103 -16.04 0.07 -14.81
CA ALA A 103 -15.90 1.53 -14.95
C ALA A 103 -16.95 2.13 -15.90
N ARG A 104 -17.26 1.47 -17.02
CA ARG A 104 -18.33 1.89 -17.96
C ARG A 104 -19.70 1.84 -17.30
N GLU A 105 -20.00 0.78 -16.54
CA GLU A 105 -21.26 0.67 -15.79
C GLU A 105 -21.41 1.80 -14.77
N VAL A 106 -20.36 2.10 -14.00
CA VAL A 106 -20.36 3.19 -13.02
C VAL A 106 -20.47 4.55 -13.71
N SER A 107 -19.77 4.77 -14.82
CA SER A 107 -19.85 5.98 -15.64
C SER A 107 -21.28 6.22 -16.12
N ALA A 108 -21.94 5.20 -16.69
CA ALA A 108 -23.32 5.29 -17.14
C ALA A 108 -24.31 5.57 -15.98
N ARG A 109 -24.10 4.94 -14.82
CA ARG A 109 -24.95 5.13 -13.65
C ARG A 109 -24.83 6.53 -13.04
N LEU A 110 -23.62 7.09 -13.03
CA LEU A 110 -23.33 8.36 -12.37
C LEU A 110 -23.32 9.56 -13.33
N GLY A 111 -23.36 9.34 -14.64
CA GLY A 111 -23.28 10.39 -15.66
C GLY A 111 -21.92 11.09 -15.70
N VAL A 112 -20.86 10.40 -15.25
CA VAL A 112 -19.49 10.94 -15.23
C VAL A 112 -18.71 10.32 -16.39
N PRO A 113 -18.17 11.11 -17.32
CA PRO A 113 -17.43 10.58 -18.46
C PRO A 113 -16.14 9.89 -18.00
N LEU A 114 -15.76 8.83 -18.72
CA LEU A 114 -14.47 8.18 -18.52
C LEU A 114 -13.34 9.05 -19.09
N PRO A 115 -12.11 8.98 -18.54
CA PRO A 115 -10.95 9.68 -19.07
C PRO A 115 -10.36 9.01 -20.33
N TRP A 116 -11.06 8.05 -20.91
CA TRP A 116 -10.77 7.37 -22.16
C TRP A 116 -12.10 7.17 -22.93
N ASP A 117 -12.01 6.87 -24.22
CA ASP A 117 -13.18 6.70 -25.12
C ASP A 117 -14.04 5.47 -24.77
#